data_AF-A0A940UJG8-F1
#
_entry.id   AF-A0A940UJG8-F1
#
_cell.length_a   1.000
_cell.length_b   1.000
_cell.length_c   1.000
_cell.angle_alpha   90.00
_cell.angle_beta   90.00
_cell.angle_gamma   90.00
#
_symmetry.space_group_name_H-M   'P 1'
#
loop_
_entity.id
_entity.type
_entity.pdbx_description
1 polymer ?
#
loop_
_entity_poly.entity_id
_entity_poly.type
_entity_poly.pdbx_seq_one_letter_code
_entity_poly.pdbx_strand_id
1 'polypeptide(L)'
;TFVRYVPPVTRCKALPDAIDLKAGESVYESVLLSYGAKGFQFLEPGEYLVRAYLETGDAGCAVSKGCRLRIMAPKQRSTEELVYLLSSREAAKLMYFGRTQRYPNLISSLREATEKYAKTDPVLVRHIHAVLGLNQSRRFKYVVEKRGKRVIVFREPDQKHLVTHLEAACQLLPDRKVAAFDNITYGRLSDTLVNSYLKQGKRTEAEKQLRATLAYFERQGVTKAVLDRYRGRIKEATRKKK
;
A
#
# COMPACT_ATOMS: atom_id res chain seq x y z
N THR A 1 -28.43 6.93 -5.46
CA THR A 1 -28.11 5.54 -5.83
C THR A 1 -27.11 4.96 -4.85
N PHE A 2 -27.39 3.81 -4.24
CA PHE A 2 -26.43 3.12 -3.38
C PHE A 2 -25.54 2.21 -4.22
N VAL A 3 -24.22 2.36 -4.11
CA VAL A 3 -23.26 1.51 -4.80
C VAL A 3 -22.51 0.68 -3.76
N ARG A 4 -22.70 -0.65 -3.81
CA ARG A 4 -21.97 -1.59 -2.97
C ARG A 4 -20.56 -1.78 -3.54
N TYR A 5 -19.53 -1.52 -2.74
CA TYR A 5 -18.17 -1.92 -3.05
C TYR A 5 -18.10 -3.45 -3.11
N VAL A 6 -17.54 -3.97 -4.20
CA VAL A 6 -17.23 -5.39 -4.37
C VAL A 6 -15.75 -5.50 -4.70
N PRO A 7 -14.94 -6.27 -3.95
CA PRO A 7 -13.53 -6.41 -4.25
C PRO A 7 -13.32 -7.04 -5.65
N PRO A 8 -12.31 -6.62 -6.44
CA PRO A 8 -12.01 -7.15 -7.78
C PRO A 8 -11.84 -8.67 -7.86
N VAL A 9 -11.49 -9.31 -6.75
CA VAL A 9 -11.47 -10.76 -6.63
C VAL A 9 -11.94 -11.17 -5.25
N THR A 10 -12.75 -12.22 -5.21
CA THR A 10 -12.95 -13.00 -3.99
C THR A 10 -11.75 -13.91 -3.85
N ARG A 11 -10.91 -13.68 -2.84
CA ARG A 11 -9.83 -14.61 -2.55
C ARG A 11 -10.43 -15.84 -1.90
N CYS A 12 -10.31 -17.01 -2.54
CA CYS A 12 -10.56 -18.30 -1.89
C CYS A 12 -9.43 -18.64 -0.90
N LYS A 13 -9.11 -17.70 0.00
CA LYS A 13 -8.30 -17.99 1.18
C LYS A 13 -9.27 -18.47 2.26
N ALA A 14 -8.78 -19.34 3.16
CA ALA A 14 -9.46 -19.53 4.44
C ALA A 14 -9.83 -18.16 5.00
N LEU A 15 -11.06 -18.03 5.50
CA LEU A 15 -11.46 -16.83 6.24
C LEU A 15 -10.37 -16.57 7.29
N PRO A 16 -9.88 -15.33 7.44
CA PRO A 16 -8.96 -15.03 8.52
C PRO A 16 -9.59 -15.48 9.85
N ASP A 17 -8.75 -15.95 10.76
CA ASP A 17 -9.22 -16.38 12.08
C ASP A 17 -10.08 -15.27 12.69
N ALA A 18 -11.23 -15.65 13.28
CA ALA A 18 -12.05 -14.72 14.01
C ALA A 18 -11.19 -14.07 15.11
N ILE A 19 -11.24 -12.74 15.19
CA ILE A 19 -10.53 -12.00 16.23
C ILE A 19 -11.53 -11.69 17.33
N ASP A 20 -11.36 -12.35 18.47
CA ASP A 20 -12.13 -12.03 19.66
C ASP A 20 -11.63 -10.71 20.23
N LEU A 21 -12.54 -9.74 20.35
CA LEU A 21 -12.27 -8.43 20.94
C LEU A 21 -12.88 -8.34 22.32
N LYS A 22 -12.06 -8.00 23.31
CA LYS A 22 -12.55 -7.65 24.64
C LYS A 22 -13.16 -6.25 24.63
N ALA A 23 -13.97 -5.96 25.65
CA ALA A 23 -14.52 -4.62 25.82
C ALA A 23 -13.41 -3.55 25.84
N GLY A 24 -13.55 -2.55 24.98
CA GLY A 24 -12.56 -1.47 24.81
C GLY A 24 -11.42 -1.77 23.84
N GLU A 25 -11.34 -2.98 23.28
CA GLU A 25 -10.38 -3.29 22.22
C GLU A 25 -10.91 -2.89 20.84
N SER A 26 -10.00 -2.71 19.88
CA SER A 26 -10.33 -2.33 18.51
C SER A 26 -9.33 -2.93 17.54
N VAL A 27 -9.82 -3.37 16.39
CA VAL A 27 -9.01 -3.77 15.24
C VAL A 27 -9.05 -2.67 14.20
N TYR A 28 -7.90 -2.44 13.59
CA TYR A 28 -7.73 -1.44 12.55
C TYR A 28 -7.23 -2.11 11.29
N GLU A 29 -7.84 -1.77 10.15
CA GLU A 29 -7.44 -2.24 8.84
C GLU A 29 -7.57 -1.09 7.82
N SER A 30 -6.67 -1.06 6.84
CA SER A 30 -6.75 -0.10 5.74
C SER A 30 -7.50 -0.71 4.57
N VAL A 31 -8.51 0.00 4.06
CA VAL A 31 -9.36 -0.46 2.95
C VAL A 31 -9.16 0.45 1.75
N LEU A 32 -8.67 -0.13 0.64
CA LEU A 32 -8.52 0.57 -0.63
C LEU A 32 -9.88 0.66 -1.34
N LEU A 33 -10.50 1.84 -1.30
CA LEU A 33 -11.82 2.08 -1.90
C LEU A 33 -11.79 2.59 -3.35
N SER A 34 -10.62 2.90 -3.91
CA SER A 34 -10.52 3.54 -5.23
C SER A 34 -10.96 2.64 -6.40
N TYR A 35 -10.82 1.32 -6.28
CA TYR A 35 -11.13 0.36 -7.34
C TYR A 35 -11.79 -0.92 -6.81
N GLY A 36 -12.91 -1.29 -7.44
CA GLY A 36 -13.69 -2.49 -7.17
C GLY A 36 -13.81 -3.39 -8.40
N ALA A 37 -14.58 -4.48 -8.28
CA ALA A 37 -14.87 -5.42 -9.36
C ALA A 37 -15.52 -4.77 -10.58
N LYS A 38 -16.25 -3.67 -10.36
CA LYS A 38 -16.92 -2.89 -11.41
C LYS A 38 -16.09 -1.75 -11.98
N GLY A 39 -14.82 -1.60 -11.57
CA GLY A 39 -13.97 -0.50 -12.00
C GLY A 39 -13.70 0.52 -10.89
N PHE A 40 -13.41 1.76 -11.27
CA PHE A 40 -13.18 2.84 -10.32
C PHE A 40 -14.48 3.17 -9.57
N GLN A 41 -14.35 3.33 -8.26
CA GLN A 41 -15.52 3.50 -7.39
C GLN A 41 -16.06 4.93 -7.41
N PHE A 42 -15.17 5.90 -7.66
CA PHE A 42 -15.46 7.32 -7.69
C PHE A 42 -15.16 7.83 -9.10
N LEU A 43 -16.15 7.79 -9.98
CA LEU A 43 -15.98 8.18 -11.39
C LEU A 43 -16.06 9.69 -11.59
N GLU A 44 -16.81 10.39 -10.74
CA GLU A 44 -17.04 11.82 -10.84
C GLU A 44 -16.49 12.55 -9.61
N PRO A 45 -15.92 13.75 -9.77
CA PRO A 45 -15.69 14.64 -8.63
C PRO A 45 -17.01 14.94 -7.92
N GLY A 46 -16.99 15.01 -6.59
CA GLY A 46 -18.21 15.27 -5.82
C GLY A 46 -18.12 14.81 -4.38
N GLU A 47 -19.26 14.90 -3.68
CA GLU A 47 -19.41 14.41 -2.32
C GLU A 47 -20.05 13.02 -2.31
N TYR A 48 -19.44 12.13 -1.53
CA TYR A 48 -19.83 10.74 -1.39
C TYR A 48 -20.06 10.42 0.08
N LEU A 49 -21.14 9.69 0.37
CA LEU A 49 -21.38 9.14 1.69
C LEU A 49 -21.01 7.65 1.69
N VAL A 50 -20.04 7.28 2.51
CA VAL A 50 -19.54 5.90 2.64
C VAL A 50 -20.00 5.32 3.98
N ARG A 51 -20.50 4.09 3.95
CA ARG A 51 -20.82 3.30 5.14
C ARG A 51 -20.07 1.97 5.07
N ALA A 52 -19.50 1.56 6.20
CA ALA A 52 -18.93 0.24 6.36
C ALA A 52 -19.98 -0.71 6.93
N TYR A 53 -19.97 -1.93 6.41
CA TYR A 53 -20.77 -3.05 6.89
C TYR A 53 -19.79 -4.12 7.35
N LEU A 54 -19.89 -4.52 8.61
CA LEU A 54 -19.07 -5.55 9.21
C LEU A 54 -19.97 -6.74 9.52
N GLU A 55 -19.65 -7.91 8.98
CA GLU A 55 -20.31 -9.16 9.35
C GLU A 55 -19.74 -9.62 10.69
N THR A 56 -20.61 -9.84 11.67
CA THR A 56 -20.26 -10.22 13.04
C THR A 56 -20.74 -11.64 13.32
N GLY A 57 -20.17 -12.63 12.62
CA GLY A 57 -20.53 -14.05 12.77
C GLY A 57 -22.05 -14.28 12.76
N ASP A 58 -22.52 -15.05 13.74
CA ASP A 58 -23.94 -15.41 13.89
C ASP A 58 -24.85 -14.23 14.30
N ALA A 59 -24.27 -13.10 14.73
CA ALA A 59 -25.01 -11.94 15.23
C ALA A 59 -25.45 -10.96 14.13
N GLY A 60 -25.21 -11.28 12.85
CA GLY A 60 -25.65 -10.48 11.70
C GLY A 60 -24.61 -9.45 11.24
N CYS A 61 -25.05 -8.21 10.99
CA CYS A 61 -24.20 -7.16 10.41
C CYS A 61 -24.27 -5.85 11.20
N ALA A 62 -23.10 -5.36 11.62
CA ALA A 62 -22.94 -4.03 12.19
C ALA A 62 -22.72 -2.98 11.08
N VAL A 63 -23.42 -1.85 11.17
CA VAL A 63 -23.33 -0.76 10.19
C VAL A 63 -22.70 0.47 10.83
N SER A 64 -21.68 1.04 10.17
CA SER A 64 -21.04 2.26 10.64
C SER A 64 -21.92 3.49 10.47
N LYS A 65 -21.62 4.57 11.21
CA LYS A 65 -22.06 5.92 10.84
C LYS A 65 -21.54 6.24 9.43
N GLY A 66 -22.29 7.08 8.70
CA GLY A 66 -21.88 7.55 7.38
C GLY A 66 -20.68 8.49 7.46
N CYS A 67 -19.63 8.18 6.72
CA CYS A 67 -18.47 9.03 6.52
C CYS A 67 -18.62 9.82 5.22
N ARG A 68 -18.51 11.15 5.27
CA ARG A 68 -18.52 12.00 4.08
C ARG A 68 -17.12 12.10 3.51
N LEU A 69 -16.97 11.78 2.22
CA LEU A 69 -15.75 11.93 1.45
C LEU A 69 -16.00 12.93 0.32
N ARG A 70 -15.06 13.84 0.09
CA ARG A 70 -15.09 14.75 -1.05
C ARG A 70 -13.97 14.40 -2.01
N ILE A 71 -14.34 14.05 -3.24
CA ILE A 71 -13.41 13.80 -4.34
C ILE A 71 -13.32 15.08 -5.16
N MET A 72 -12.14 15.68 -5.20
CA MET A 72 -11.91 16.91 -5.96
C MET A 72 -11.48 16.59 -7.40
N ALA A 73 -11.84 17.46 -8.34
CA ALA A 73 -11.28 17.44 -9.67
C ALA A 73 -9.76 17.74 -9.63
N PRO A 74 -8.96 17.19 -10.56
CA PRO A 74 -7.56 17.56 -10.70
C PRO A 74 -7.39 19.08 -10.86
N LYS A 75 -6.44 19.67 -10.12
CA LYS A 75 -6.23 21.13 -10.13
C LYS A 75 -5.49 21.65 -11.37
N GLN A 76 -4.80 20.76 -12.07
CA GLN A 76 -3.94 21.09 -13.20
C GLN A 76 -3.80 19.89 -14.15
N ARG A 77 -3.50 20.17 -15.41
CA ARG A 77 -3.37 19.18 -16.49
C ARG A 77 -2.36 18.07 -16.16
N SER A 78 -1.25 18.40 -15.52
CA SER A 78 -0.24 17.40 -15.14
C SER A 78 -0.75 16.41 -14.09
N THR A 79 -1.60 16.86 -13.15
CA THR A 79 -2.29 15.96 -12.21
C THR A 79 -3.35 15.13 -12.93
N GLU A 80 -4.05 15.70 -13.91
CA GLU A 80 -5.03 14.98 -14.73
C GLU A 80 -4.38 13.85 -15.55
N GLU A 81 -3.23 14.10 -16.18
CA GLU A 81 -2.44 13.07 -16.88
C GLU A 81 -2.06 11.91 -15.93
N LEU A 82 -1.66 12.24 -14.70
CA LEU A 82 -1.32 11.25 -13.69
C LEU A 82 -2.54 10.44 -13.26
N VAL A 83 -3.68 11.11 -13.05
CA VAL A 83 -4.95 10.46 -12.74
C VAL A 83 -5.37 9.53 -13.87
N TYR A 84 -5.25 9.94 -15.13
CA TYR A 84 -5.57 9.09 -16.28
C TYR A 84 -4.71 7.82 -16.31
N LEU A 85 -3.39 7.94 -16.11
CA LEU A 85 -2.48 6.79 -16.02
C LEU A 85 -2.89 5.81 -14.90
N LEU A 86 -3.21 6.35 -13.72
CA LEU A 86 -3.60 5.59 -12.54
C LEU A 86 -5.03 5.05 -12.61
N SER A 87 -5.87 5.64 -13.47
CA SER A 87 -7.27 5.26 -13.69
C SER A 87 -7.45 4.19 -14.77
N SER A 88 -6.36 3.66 -15.31
CA SER A 88 -6.40 2.50 -16.19
C SER A 88 -6.74 1.22 -15.42
N ARG A 89 -7.38 0.26 -16.09
CA ARG A 89 -7.73 -1.04 -15.49
C ARG A 89 -6.49 -1.81 -15.03
N GLU A 90 -5.40 -1.69 -15.78
CA GLU A 90 -4.09 -2.30 -15.49
C GLU A 90 -3.46 -1.70 -14.24
N ALA A 91 -3.44 -0.36 -14.12
CA ALA A 91 -2.93 0.33 -12.94
C ALA A 91 -3.73 -0.02 -11.70
N ALA A 92 -5.06 -0.03 -11.82
CA ALA A 92 -5.94 -0.37 -10.70
C ALA A 92 -5.72 -1.80 -10.19
N LYS A 93 -5.58 -2.76 -11.11
CA LYS A 93 -5.21 -4.15 -10.76
C LYS A 93 -3.84 -4.20 -10.09
N LEU A 94 -2.85 -3.50 -10.63
CA LEU A 94 -1.52 -3.46 -10.05
C LEU A 94 -1.56 -2.86 -8.63
N MET A 95 -2.32 -1.78 -8.39
CA MET A 95 -2.50 -1.20 -7.06
C MET A 95 -3.22 -2.14 -6.10
N TYR A 96 -4.29 -2.81 -6.56
CA TYR A 96 -5.07 -3.72 -5.73
C TYR A 96 -4.33 -5.02 -5.37
N PHE A 97 -3.64 -5.62 -6.34
CA PHE A 97 -2.85 -6.85 -6.13
C PHE A 97 -1.45 -6.58 -5.57
N GLY A 98 -0.98 -5.34 -5.70
CA GLY A 98 0.36 -4.89 -5.36
C GLY A 98 1.47 -5.40 -6.27
N ARG A 99 1.15 -6.20 -7.32
CA ARG A 99 2.14 -6.92 -8.16
C ARG A 99 1.63 -7.30 -9.55
N THR A 100 2.52 -7.29 -10.55
CA THR A 100 2.27 -7.84 -11.89
C THR A 100 3.56 -8.04 -12.73
N GLN A 101 3.52 -8.98 -13.69
CA GLN A 101 4.41 -8.99 -14.88
C GLN A 101 3.64 -8.79 -16.18
N ARG A 102 2.31 -8.79 -16.12
CA ARG A 102 1.46 -8.78 -17.31
C ARG A 102 1.50 -7.44 -18.06
N TYR A 103 1.96 -6.38 -17.40
CA TYR A 103 1.86 -5.01 -17.88
C TYR A 103 3.22 -4.29 -17.88
N PRO A 104 4.22 -4.76 -18.66
CA PRO A 104 5.56 -4.17 -18.67
C PRO A 104 5.54 -2.69 -19.11
N ASN A 105 4.72 -2.33 -20.10
CA ASN A 105 4.58 -0.96 -20.58
C ASN A 105 4.05 -0.03 -19.48
N LEU A 106 3.02 -0.45 -18.74
CA LEU A 106 2.51 0.29 -17.58
C LEU A 106 3.60 0.49 -16.53
N ILE A 107 4.40 -0.54 -16.23
CA ILE A 107 5.50 -0.42 -15.26
C ILE A 107 6.55 0.61 -15.73
N SER A 108 6.84 0.67 -17.05
CA SER A 108 7.72 1.71 -17.61
C SER A 108 7.09 3.10 -17.44
N SER A 109 5.83 3.28 -17.86
CA SER A 109 5.13 4.56 -17.76
C SER A 109 5.01 5.04 -16.31
N LEU A 110 4.78 4.14 -15.35
CA LEU A 110 4.77 4.48 -13.93
C LEU A 110 6.14 4.92 -13.43
N ARG A 111 7.23 4.30 -13.91
CA ARG A 111 8.60 4.71 -13.57
C ARG A 111 8.89 6.10 -14.11
N GLU A 112 8.61 6.33 -15.38
CA GLU A 112 8.73 7.66 -16.02
C GLU A 112 7.88 8.70 -15.27
N ALA A 113 6.67 8.33 -14.84
CA ALA A 113 5.80 9.21 -14.08
C ALA A 113 6.39 9.62 -12.72
N THR A 114 7.18 8.75 -12.05
CA THR A 114 7.83 9.14 -10.79
C THR A 114 8.84 10.27 -10.95
N GLU A 115 9.47 10.37 -12.11
CA GLU A 115 10.43 11.43 -12.43
C GLU A 115 9.71 12.66 -12.99
N LYS A 116 8.86 12.46 -14.01
CA LYS A 116 8.14 13.53 -14.72
C LYS A 116 7.23 14.34 -13.78
N TYR A 117 6.54 13.68 -12.86
CA TYR A 117 5.53 14.31 -12.00
C TYR A 117 5.99 14.50 -10.54
N ALA A 118 7.29 14.35 -10.25
CA ALA A 118 7.83 14.37 -8.89
C ALA A 118 7.38 15.58 -8.04
N LYS A 119 7.20 16.74 -8.69
CA LYS A 119 6.77 18.00 -8.06
C LYS A 119 5.28 18.32 -8.26
N THR A 120 4.57 17.56 -9.09
CA THR A 120 3.18 17.82 -9.48
C THR A 120 2.19 17.41 -8.40
N ASP A 121 2.24 16.14 -8.01
CA ASP A 121 1.40 15.58 -6.95
C ASP A 121 2.25 14.61 -6.12
N PRO A 122 2.91 15.13 -5.06
CA PRO A 122 3.76 14.31 -4.21
C PRO A 122 3.02 13.13 -3.57
N VAL A 123 1.71 13.24 -3.30
CA VAL A 123 0.94 12.14 -2.69
C VAL A 123 0.80 10.99 -3.69
N LEU A 124 0.35 11.28 -4.91
CA LEU A 124 0.19 10.27 -5.95
C LEU A 124 1.52 9.66 -6.36
N VAL A 125 2.58 10.45 -6.50
CA VAL A 125 3.92 9.95 -6.83
C VAL A 125 4.43 8.97 -5.76
N ARG A 126 4.17 9.23 -4.48
CA ARG A 126 4.54 8.30 -3.39
C ARG A 126 3.80 6.97 -3.51
N HIS A 127 2.52 6.97 -3.91
CA HIS A 127 1.76 5.75 -4.17
C HIS A 127 2.36 4.96 -5.34
N ILE A 128 2.79 5.63 -6.41
CA ILE A 128 3.47 4.99 -7.55
C ILE A 128 4.75 4.30 -7.08
N HIS A 129 5.58 4.99 -6.29
CA HIS A 129 6.76 4.40 -5.68
C HIS A 129 6.42 3.19 -4.80
N ALA A 130 5.40 3.27 -3.94
CA ALA A 130 5.00 2.14 -3.10
C ALA A 130 4.66 0.90 -3.94
N VAL A 131 3.88 1.09 -5.00
CA VAL A 131 3.45 0.02 -5.90
C VAL A 131 4.63 -0.57 -6.69
N LEU A 132 5.52 0.27 -7.21
CA LEU A 132 6.73 -0.18 -7.91
C LEU A 132 7.64 -0.97 -6.97
N GLY A 133 7.86 -0.51 -5.74
CA GLY A 133 8.68 -1.20 -4.74
C GLY A 133 8.06 -2.53 -4.29
N LEU A 134 6.77 -2.55 -3.99
CA LEU A 134 6.04 -3.78 -3.64
C LEU A 134 6.02 -4.79 -4.79
N ASN A 135 5.96 -4.33 -6.04
CA ASN A 135 6.06 -5.19 -7.20
C ASN A 135 7.40 -5.93 -7.25
N GLN A 136 8.49 -5.36 -6.73
CA GLN A 136 9.82 -6.00 -6.70
C GLN A 136 10.08 -6.88 -5.46
N SER A 137 9.20 -6.84 -4.45
CA SER A 137 9.48 -7.38 -3.11
C SER A 137 9.50 -8.89 -2.93
N ARG A 138 8.89 -9.65 -3.84
CA ARG A 138 8.82 -11.11 -3.69
C ARG A 138 9.03 -11.81 -5.01
N ARG A 139 9.49 -13.05 -4.85
CA ARG A 139 9.49 -14.06 -5.88
C ARG A 139 8.06 -14.36 -6.27
N PHE A 140 7.79 -14.48 -7.57
CA PHE A 140 6.55 -15.09 -8.04
C PHE A 140 6.79 -15.88 -9.32
N LYS A 141 5.84 -16.77 -9.57
CA LYS A 141 5.78 -17.65 -10.74
C LYS A 141 4.98 -16.99 -11.84
N TYR A 142 5.38 -17.19 -13.08
CA TYR A 142 4.57 -16.85 -14.25
C TYR A 142 4.78 -17.90 -15.33
N VAL A 143 3.81 -18.04 -16.22
CA VAL A 143 3.84 -19.02 -17.30
C VAL A 143 4.33 -18.33 -18.57
N VAL A 144 5.30 -18.94 -19.23
CA VAL A 144 5.75 -18.55 -20.56
C VAL A 144 5.61 -19.73 -21.50
N GLU A 145 5.44 -19.44 -22.79
CA GLU A 145 5.48 -20.47 -23.81
C GLU A 145 6.89 -20.59 -24.36
N LYS A 146 7.45 -21.81 -24.33
CA LYS A 146 8.76 -22.13 -24.92
C LYS A 146 8.60 -23.39 -25.77
N ARG A 147 8.85 -23.28 -27.08
CA ARG A 147 8.75 -24.39 -28.05
C ARG A 147 7.40 -25.12 -27.97
N GLY A 148 6.29 -24.37 -27.94
CA GLY A 148 4.92 -24.92 -27.87
C GLY A 148 4.53 -25.52 -26.52
N LYS A 149 5.37 -25.39 -25.47
CA LYS A 149 5.08 -25.89 -24.11
C LYS A 149 4.96 -24.75 -23.12
N ARG A 150 3.99 -24.85 -22.20
CA ARG A 150 3.82 -23.92 -21.07
C ARG A 150 4.84 -24.26 -19.99
N VAL A 151 5.75 -23.34 -19.71
CA VAL A 151 6.82 -23.50 -18.71
C VAL A 151 6.62 -22.47 -17.61
N ILE A 152 6.76 -22.90 -16.35
CA ILE A 152 6.75 -22.01 -15.19
C ILE A 152 8.15 -21.40 -15.05
N VAL A 153 8.21 -20.07 -15.05
CA VAL A 153 9.42 -19.30 -14.78
C VAL A 153 9.24 -18.54 -13.48
N PHE A 154 10.35 -18.33 -12.78
CA PHE A 154 10.42 -17.57 -11.55
C PHE A 154 11.12 -16.25 -11.81
N ARG A 155 10.54 -15.17 -11.30
CA ARG A 155 11.24 -13.89 -11.17
C ARG A 155 11.66 -13.74 -9.72
N GLU A 156 12.95 -13.63 -9.46
CA GLU A 156 13.44 -13.34 -8.12
C GLU A 156 13.09 -11.90 -7.68
N PRO A 157 13.07 -11.61 -6.36
CA PRO A 157 12.93 -10.25 -5.89
C PRO A 157 14.10 -9.37 -6.35
N ASP A 158 13.80 -8.16 -6.84
CA ASP A 158 14.82 -7.15 -7.13
C ASP A 158 14.98 -6.23 -5.92
N GLN A 159 15.97 -6.55 -5.07
CA GLN A 159 16.19 -5.82 -3.82
C GLN A 159 16.63 -4.37 -4.06
N LYS A 160 17.36 -4.10 -5.15
CA LYS A 160 17.86 -2.76 -5.46
C LYS A 160 16.70 -1.83 -5.79
N HIS A 161 15.87 -2.21 -6.75
CA HIS A 161 14.71 -1.40 -7.14
C HIS A 161 13.66 -1.33 -6.03
N LEU A 162 13.49 -2.40 -5.23
CA LEU A 162 12.64 -2.35 -4.05
C LEU A 162 13.06 -1.24 -3.10
N VAL A 163 14.35 -1.21 -2.71
CA VAL A 163 14.84 -0.24 -1.73
C VAL A 163 14.66 1.18 -2.27
N THR A 164 15.09 1.44 -3.52
CA THR A 164 14.95 2.77 -4.15
C THR A 164 13.51 3.26 -4.11
N HIS A 165 12.54 2.43 -4.51
CA HIS A 165 11.15 2.87 -4.54
C HIS A 165 10.51 2.93 -3.15
N LEU A 166 10.80 2.00 -2.24
CA LEU A 166 10.22 2.05 -0.89
C LEU A 166 10.80 3.16 0.00
N GLU A 167 12.07 3.51 -0.18
CA GLU A 167 12.67 4.70 0.46
C GLU A 167 11.89 5.95 0.03
N ALA A 168 11.71 6.15 -1.28
CA ALA A 168 10.94 7.26 -1.81
C ALA A 168 9.50 7.24 -1.30
N ALA A 169 8.83 6.08 -1.25
CA ALA A 169 7.48 5.97 -0.72
C ALA A 169 7.38 6.34 0.78
N CYS A 170 8.37 5.96 1.59
CA CYS A 170 8.38 6.22 3.03
C CYS A 170 8.82 7.64 3.41
N GLN A 171 9.25 8.46 2.45
CA GLN A 171 9.54 9.87 2.70
C GLN A 171 8.26 10.64 3.05
N LEU A 172 8.32 11.39 4.14
CA LEU A 172 7.25 12.31 4.52
C LEU A 172 7.12 13.43 3.49
N LEU A 173 5.90 13.93 3.32
CA LEU A 173 5.60 15.07 2.46
C LEU A 173 6.23 16.33 3.06
N PRO A 174 7.00 17.12 2.28
CA PRO A 174 7.77 18.26 2.80
C PRO A 174 6.92 19.27 3.59
N ASP A 175 5.77 19.66 3.02
CA ASP A 175 4.97 20.78 3.54
C ASP A 175 4.21 20.46 4.83
N ARG A 176 3.92 19.18 5.05
CA ARG A 176 3.02 18.73 6.12
C ARG A 176 3.71 17.83 7.14
N LYS A 177 4.91 17.33 6.83
CA LYS A 177 5.62 16.32 7.62
C LYS A 177 4.76 15.10 7.95
N VAL A 178 3.81 14.76 7.07
CA VAL A 178 2.95 13.56 7.15
C VAL A 178 3.30 12.59 6.03
N ALA A 179 3.01 11.31 6.23
CA ALA A 179 3.12 10.32 5.17
C ALA A 179 2.04 10.54 4.10
N ALA A 180 2.30 10.06 2.88
CA ALA A 180 1.27 9.99 1.84
C ALA A 180 0.21 8.90 2.09
N PHE A 181 0.41 8.06 3.11
CA PHE A 181 -0.39 6.88 3.40
C PHE A 181 -0.99 6.98 4.80
N ASP A 182 -2.04 6.19 5.06
CA ASP A 182 -2.50 5.94 6.43
C ASP A 182 -1.42 5.23 7.26
N ASN A 183 -1.53 5.28 8.59
CA ASN A 183 -0.53 4.74 9.51
C ASN A 183 -0.27 3.24 9.32
N ILE A 184 -1.30 2.46 8.96
CA ILE A 184 -1.18 1.00 8.78
C ILE A 184 -0.40 0.72 7.50
N THR A 185 -0.79 1.37 6.40
CA THR A 185 -0.10 1.22 5.11
C THR A 185 1.34 1.73 5.20
N TYR A 186 1.58 2.89 5.82
CA TYR A 186 2.92 3.42 6.07
C TYR A 186 3.78 2.42 6.87
N GLY A 187 3.25 1.88 7.96
CA GLY A 187 3.93 0.87 8.78
C GLY A 187 4.29 -0.38 7.97
N ARG A 188 3.37 -0.90 7.14
CA ARG A 188 3.62 -2.06 6.27
C ARG A 188 4.72 -1.81 5.24
N LEU A 189 4.74 -0.63 4.62
CA LEU A 189 5.78 -0.24 3.66
C LEU A 189 7.14 -0.11 4.36
N SER A 190 7.17 0.58 5.50
CA SER A 190 8.38 0.73 6.32
C SER A 190 8.93 -0.61 6.78
N ASP A 191 8.06 -1.52 7.25
CA ASP A 191 8.46 -2.88 7.65
C ASP A 191 9.06 -3.67 6.49
N THR A 192 8.47 -3.54 5.30
CA THR A 192 8.99 -4.19 4.09
C THR A 192 10.38 -3.67 3.73
N LEU A 193 10.59 -2.35 3.82
CA LEU A 193 11.89 -1.72 3.58
C LEU A 193 12.92 -2.16 4.62
N VAL A 194 12.59 -2.11 5.92
CA VAL A 194 13.45 -2.56 7.03
C VAL A 194 13.88 -4.02 6.83
N ASN A 195 12.93 -4.90 6.49
CA ASN A 195 13.23 -6.31 6.26
C ASN A 195 14.14 -6.52 5.05
N SER A 196 14.05 -5.68 4.01
CA SER A 196 14.98 -5.70 2.88
C SER A 196 16.39 -5.27 3.29
N TYR A 197 16.53 -4.21 4.07
CA TYR A 197 17.83 -3.79 4.60
C TYR A 197 18.48 -4.87 5.46
N LEU A 198 17.73 -5.49 6.37
CA LEU A 198 18.23 -6.57 7.23
C LEU A 198 18.72 -7.77 6.41
N LYS A 199 17.99 -8.15 5.34
CA LYS A 199 18.42 -9.22 4.41
C LYS A 199 19.71 -8.89 3.66
N GLN A 200 19.97 -7.61 3.42
CA GLN A 200 21.20 -7.11 2.79
C GLN A 200 22.32 -6.83 3.82
N GLY A 201 22.10 -7.10 5.11
CA GLY A 201 23.07 -6.79 6.17
C GLY A 201 23.16 -5.30 6.54
N LYS A 202 22.33 -4.44 5.96
CA LYS A 202 22.27 -2.99 6.15
C LYS A 202 21.54 -2.60 7.45
N ARG A 203 22.10 -3.00 8.59
CA ARG A 203 21.45 -2.83 9.90
C ARG A 203 21.29 -1.36 10.30
N THR A 204 22.26 -0.51 9.95
CA THR A 204 22.23 0.93 10.28
C THR A 204 21.05 1.62 9.60
N GLU A 205 20.79 1.29 8.33
CA GLU A 205 19.69 1.83 7.54
C GLU A 205 18.34 1.29 8.03
N ALA A 206 18.29 0.00 8.39
CA ALA A 206 17.13 -0.60 9.04
C ALA A 206 16.76 0.11 10.35
N GLU A 207 17.75 0.35 11.22
CA GLU A 207 17.55 1.08 12.48
C GLU A 207 17.09 2.52 12.23
N LYS A 208 17.75 3.24 11.30
CA LYS A 208 17.38 4.62 10.94
C LYS A 208 15.92 4.69 10.51
N GLN A 209 15.48 3.77 9.65
CA GLN A 209 14.10 3.72 9.18
C GLN A 209 13.10 3.38 10.31
N LEU A 210 13.46 2.45 11.21
CA LEU A 210 12.64 2.12 12.38
C LEU A 210 12.47 3.32 13.33
N ARG A 211 13.57 4.05 13.63
CA ARG A 211 13.54 5.26 14.46
C ARG A 211 12.71 6.36 13.82
N ALA A 212 12.85 6.57 12.51
CA ALA A 212 12.03 7.55 11.77
C ALA A 212 10.53 7.18 11.82
N THR A 213 10.21 5.89 11.70
CA THR A 213 8.84 5.38 11.79
C THR A 213 8.26 5.55 13.19
N LEU A 214 9.03 5.24 14.23
CA LEU A 214 8.63 5.45 15.62
C LEU A 214 8.32 6.93 15.89
N ALA A 215 9.23 7.83 15.52
CA ALA A 215 9.03 9.27 15.70
C ALA A 215 7.82 9.81 14.90
N TYR A 216 7.52 9.22 13.74
CA TYR A 216 6.29 9.52 13.01
C TYR A 216 5.05 9.05 13.80
N PHE A 217 5.00 7.80 14.25
CA PHE A 217 3.86 7.26 15.00
C PHE A 217 3.62 7.91 16.35
N GLU A 218 4.68 8.32 17.06
CA GLU A 218 4.56 9.10 18.30
C GLU A 218 3.84 10.44 18.03
N ARG A 219 4.20 11.13 16.94
CA ARG A 219 3.52 12.38 16.52
C ARG A 219 2.09 12.16 16.05
N GLN A 220 1.76 11.00 15.48
CA GLN A 220 0.41 10.66 15.05
C GLN A 220 -0.47 10.12 16.18
N GLY A 221 0.06 9.95 17.40
CA GLY A 221 -0.70 9.43 18.53
C GLY A 221 -1.16 7.98 18.35
N VAL A 222 -0.38 7.14 17.66
CA VAL A 222 -0.71 5.72 17.50
C VAL A 222 -0.63 5.00 18.85
N THR A 223 -1.38 3.91 19.02
CA THR A 223 -1.50 3.17 20.28
C THR A 223 -0.14 2.72 20.84
N LYS A 224 -0.03 2.68 22.17
CA LYS A 224 1.19 2.30 22.89
C LYS A 224 1.75 0.94 22.44
N ALA A 225 0.87 -0.03 22.19
CA ALA A 225 1.26 -1.36 21.71
C ALA A 225 2.05 -1.30 20.38
N VAL A 226 1.65 -0.42 19.45
CA VAL A 226 2.39 -0.22 18.19
C VAL A 226 3.73 0.44 18.45
N LEU A 227 3.78 1.47 19.30
CA LEU A 227 5.05 2.14 19.66
C LEU A 227 6.04 1.16 20.29
N ASP A 228 5.58 0.34 21.25
CA ASP A 228 6.40 -0.65 21.93
C ASP A 228 6.89 -1.75 20.97
N ARG A 229 6.08 -2.15 19.97
CA ARG A 229 6.52 -3.04 18.89
C ARG A 229 7.71 -2.47 18.12
N TYR A 230 7.68 -1.19 17.75
CA TYR A 230 8.80 -0.56 17.03
C TYR A 230 10.04 -0.37 17.92
N ARG A 231 9.86 -0.03 19.20
CA ARG A 231 10.97 0.02 20.18
C ARG A 231 11.64 -1.35 20.34
N GLY A 232 10.86 -2.43 20.40
CA GLY A 232 11.37 -3.80 20.44
C GLY A 232 12.23 -4.12 19.21
N ARG A 233 11.71 -3.82 18.01
CA ARG A 233 12.44 -4.05 16.74
C ARG A 233 13.72 -3.23 16.62
N ILE A 234 13.77 -2.01 17.15
CA ILE A 234 15.00 -1.21 17.21
C ILE A 234 16.06 -1.94 18.06
N LYS A 235 15.68 -2.46 19.23
CA LYS A 235 16.59 -3.23 20.10
C LYS A 235 17.10 -4.50 19.41
N GLU A 236 16.25 -5.18 18.64
CA GLU A 236 16.65 -6.37 17.87
C GLU A 236 17.61 -6.03 16.74
N ALA A 237 17.36 -4.92 16.01
CA ALA A 237 18.22 -4.48 14.92
C ALA A 237 19.62 -4.07 15.40
N THR A 238 19.74 -3.53 16.61
CA THR A 238 21.02 -3.08 17.20
C THR A 238 21.81 -4.19 17.90
N ARG A 239 21.18 -5.31 18.26
CA ARG A 239 21.90 -6.46 18.82
C ARG A 239 22.85 -7.03 17.76
N LYS A 240 24.16 -6.90 17.98
CA LYS A 240 25.18 -7.64 17.22
C LYS A 240 24.88 -9.14 17.35
N LYS A 241 24.87 -9.88 16.23
CA LYS A 241 24.98 -11.34 16.27
C LYS A 241 26.29 -11.65 17.00
N LYS A 242 26.19 -12.30 18.17
CA LYS A 242 27.32 -13.04 18.74
C LYS A 242 27.70 -14.16 17.78
#